data_AF-A0A7K1YU42-F1
#
_entry.id   AF-A0A7K1YU42-F1
#
_cell.length_a   1.000
_cell.length_b   1.000
_cell.length_c   1.000
_cell.angle_alpha   90.00
_cell.angle_beta   90.00
_cell.angle_gamma   90.00
#
_symmetry.space_group_name_H-M   'P 1'
#
loop_
_entity.id
_entity.type
_entity.pdbx_description
1 polymer ?
#
loop_
_entity_poly.entity_id
_entity_poly.type
_entity_poly.pdbx_seq_one_letter_code
_entity_poly.pdbx_strand_id
1 'polypeptide(L)' 'MDTFKAHVWVNPFWEDDVNEVTALMGAERVIFGSDWPHIEGMPEPLDYLADLKGFSDADRRAIMLDNVAYLNQPQPT' A
#
# COMPACT_ATOMS: atom_id res chain seq x y z
N MET A 1 -18.91 -5.16 3.41
CA MET A 1 -17.73 -4.51 2.82
C MET A 1 -17.01 -3.66 3.86
N ASP A 2 -17.76 -2.89 4.66
CA ASP A 2 -17.23 -1.99 5.68
C ASP A 2 -16.31 -2.67 6.70
N THR A 3 -16.70 -3.84 7.24
CA THR A 3 -15.85 -4.60 8.17
C THR A 3 -14.50 -4.98 7.55
N PHE A 4 -14.49 -5.40 6.28
CA PHE A 4 -13.23 -5.76 5.60
C PHE A 4 -12.33 -4.54 5.47
N LYS A 5 -12.88 -3.42 4.95
CA LYS A 5 -12.15 -2.15 4.83
C LYS A 5 -11.74 -1.56 6.17
N ALA A 6 -12.40 -1.91 7.29
CA ALA A 6 -12.03 -1.42 8.61
C ALA A 6 -10.82 -2.16 9.21
N HIS A 7 -10.58 -3.41 8.80
CA HIS A 7 -9.65 -4.31 9.49
C HIS A 7 -8.57 -4.93 8.61
N VAL A 8 -8.65 -4.78 7.28
CA VAL A 8 -7.71 -5.38 6.33
C VAL A 8 -6.96 -4.31 5.56
N TRP A 9 -5.65 -4.45 5.52
CA TRP A 9 -4.74 -3.72 4.65
C TRP A 9 -4.24 -4.64 3.55
N VAL A 10 -3.99 -4.08 2.38
CA VAL A 10 -3.58 -4.82 1.19
C VAL A 10 -2.25 -4.27 0.69
N ASN A 11 -1.27 -5.16 0.56
CA ASN A 11 -0.13 -4.97 -0.34
C ASN A 11 -0.48 -5.64 -1.66
N PRO A 12 -0.78 -4.88 -2.73
CA PRO A 12 -0.99 -5.46 -4.05
C PRO A 12 0.34 -5.98 -4.61
N PHE A 13 0.29 -6.91 -5.57
CA PHE A 13 1.49 -7.24 -6.34
C PHE A 13 1.94 -6.00 -7.13
N TRP A 14 3.24 -5.92 -7.44
CA TRP A 14 3.75 -4.77 -8.18
C TRP A 14 3.26 -4.75 -9.63
N GLU A 15 2.76 -5.88 -10.15
CA GLU A 15 2.08 -5.98 -11.45
C GLU A 15 0.60 -5.58 -11.44
N ASP A 16 -0.04 -5.46 -10.27
CA ASP A 16 -1.45 -5.07 -10.16
C ASP A 16 -1.64 -3.55 -10.35
N ASP A 17 -2.82 -3.14 -10.84
CA ASP A 17 -3.15 -1.71 -10.90
C ASP A 17 -3.50 -1.17 -9.51
N VAL A 18 -2.52 -0.50 -8.89
CA VAL A 18 -2.70 0.17 -7.60
C VAL A 18 -3.84 1.20 -7.60
N ASN A 19 -4.17 1.83 -8.73
CA ASN A 19 -5.31 2.76 -8.81
C ASN A 19 -6.64 2.04 -8.62
N GLU A 20 -6.80 0.85 -9.20
CA GLU A 20 -7.99 0.01 -9.02
C GLU A 20 -8.11 -0.45 -7.56
N VAL A 21 -7.01 -0.93 -6.99
CA VAL A 21 -6.98 -1.38 -5.58
C VAL A 21 -7.34 -0.23 -4.65
N THR A 22 -6.78 0.96 -4.85
CA THR A 22 -7.14 2.15 -4.07
C THR A 22 -8.59 2.58 -4.28
N ALA A 23 -9.13 2.52 -5.51
CA ALA A 23 -10.54 2.83 -5.75
C ALA A 23 -11.48 1.87 -4.99
N LEU A 24 -11.09 0.60 -4.88
CA LEU A 24 -11.86 -0.42 -4.18
C LEU A 24 -11.68 -0.34 -2.66
N MET A 25 -10.48 -0.09 -2.16
CA MET A 25 -10.14 -0.23 -0.73
C MET A 25 -10.01 1.09 0.03
N GLY A 26 -9.73 2.19 -0.66
CA GLY A 26 -9.26 3.44 -0.06
C GLY A 26 -7.73 3.47 0.05
N ALA A 27 -7.13 4.65 -0.14
CA ALA A 27 -5.67 4.81 -0.12
C ALA A 27 -5.09 4.48 1.25
N GLU A 28 -5.85 4.71 2.32
CA GLU A 28 -5.53 4.43 3.72
C GLU A 28 -5.43 2.93 4.06
N ARG A 29 -5.88 2.06 3.15
CA ARG A 29 -5.84 0.60 3.29
C ARG A 29 -4.85 -0.09 2.36
N VAL A 30 -4.11 0.67 1.55
CA VAL A 30 -3.07 0.12 0.68
C VAL A 30 -1.70 0.37 1.31
N ILE A 31 -0.84 -0.65 1.33
CA ILE A 31 0.53 -0.54 1.86
C ILE A 31 1.54 -1.00 0.81
N PHE A 32 2.70 -0.38 0.81
CA PHE A 32 3.83 -0.80 0.02
C PHE A 32 4.62 -1.93 0.71
N GLY A 33 5.00 -2.93 -0.09
CA GLY A 33 5.92 -3.99 0.26
C GLY A 33 6.58 -4.49 -1.03
N SER A 34 7.92 -4.45 -1.10
CA SER A 34 8.66 -4.85 -2.31
C SER A 34 8.94 -6.34 -2.40
N ASP A 35 8.80 -7.04 -1.28
CA ASP A 35 9.25 -8.43 -1.11
C ASP A 35 10.75 -8.67 -1.43
N TRP A 36 11.57 -7.60 -1.46
CA TRP A 36 13.01 -7.73 -1.63
C TRP A 36 13.64 -8.40 -0.40
N PRO A 37 14.58 -9.37 -0.54
CA PRO A 37 15.31 -9.78 -1.75
C PRO A 37 14.79 -11.09 -2.39
N HIS A 38 13.50 -11.41 -2.26
CA HIS A 38 12.96 -12.62 -2.88
C HIS A 38 12.95 -12.54 -4.42
N ILE A 39 12.85 -13.70 -5.08
CA ILE A 39 12.95 -13.81 -6.54
C ILE A 39 11.74 -13.22 -7.27
N GLU A 40 10.59 -13.25 -6.61
CA GLU A 40 9.33 -12.64 -7.03
C GLU A 40 9.23 -11.14 -6.69
N GLY A 41 10.12 -10.65 -5.82
CA GLY A 41 10.13 -9.28 -5.34
C GLY A 41 10.72 -8.29 -6.34
N MET A 42 10.52 -7.01 -6.06
CA MET A 42 11.09 -5.92 -6.87
C MET A 42 12.60 -5.80 -6.61
N PRO A 43 13.45 -5.81 -7.66
CA PRO A 43 14.89 -5.65 -7.51
C PRO A 43 15.30 -4.31 -6.88
N GLU A 44 14.60 -3.24 -7.25
CA GLU A 44 14.80 -1.88 -6.75
C GLU A 44 13.48 -1.40 -6.12
N PRO A 45 13.31 -1.49 -4.78
CA PRO A 45 12.04 -1.22 -4.11
C PRO A 45 11.37 0.12 -4.46
N LEU A 46 12.17 1.17 -4.69
CA LEU A 46 11.63 2.51 -4.96
C LEU A 46 11.14 2.70 -6.40
N ASP A 47 11.35 1.74 -7.30
CA ASP A 47 10.80 1.80 -8.67
C ASP A 47 9.26 1.82 -8.65
N TYR A 48 8.63 1.30 -7.58
CA TYR A 48 7.18 1.37 -7.36
C TYR A 48 6.61 2.80 -7.33
N LEU A 49 7.44 3.81 -7.06
CA LEU A 49 7.01 5.21 -7.09
C LEU A 49 6.51 5.65 -8.48
N ALA A 50 6.91 4.93 -9.54
CA ALA A 50 6.45 5.20 -10.90
C ALA A 50 4.94 4.93 -11.08
N ASP A 51 4.42 3.90 -10.40
CA ASP A 51 3.00 3.50 -10.47
C ASP A 51 2.10 4.42 -9.66
N LEU A 52 2.70 5.18 -8.72
CA LEU A 52 1.99 6.12 -7.86
C LEU A 52 1.88 7.54 -8.41
N LYS A 53 2.25 7.80 -9.68
CA LYS A 53 2.27 9.16 -10.27
C LYS A 53 0.90 9.84 -10.32
N GLY A 54 -0.18 9.08 -10.36
CA GLY A 54 -1.56 9.60 -10.42
C GLY A 54 -2.11 10.06 -9.07
N PHE A 55 -1.43 9.72 -7.98
CA PHE A 55 -1.89 10.00 -6.61
C PHE A 55 -1.43 11.37 -6.12
N SER A 56 -2.19 11.92 -5.17
CA SER A 56 -1.75 13.09 -4.41
C SER A 56 -0.50 12.78 -3.58
N ASP A 57 0.29 13.79 -3.24
CA ASP A 57 1.47 13.58 -2.38
C ASP A 57 1.09 12.99 -1.00
N ALA A 58 -0.11 13.30 -0.51
CA ALA A 58 -0.64 12.74 0.73
C ALA A 58 -0.91 11.23 0.59
N ASP A 59 -1.58 10.81 -0.49
CA ASP A 59 -1.87 9.39 -0.72
C ASP A 59 -0.59 8.59 -1.00
N ARG A 60 0.34 9.16 -1.77
CA ARG A 60 1.66 8.54 -2.02
C ARG A 60 2.39 8.28 -0.71
N ARG A 61 2.40 9.28 0.19
CA ARG A 61 3.02 9.15 1.51
C ARG A 61 2.29 8.12 2.39
N ALA A 62 0.96 8.10 2.34
CA ALA A 62 0.16 7.12 3.08
C ALA A 62 0.50 5.69 2.66
N ILE A 63 0.46 5.41 1.35
CA ILE A 63 0.76 4.10 0.76
C ILE A 63 2.18 3.66 1.07
N MET A 64 3.17 4.55 0.91
CA MET A 64 4.59 4.21 1.05
C MET A 64 5.07 4.12 2.51
N LEU A 65 4.36 4.70 3.48
CA LEU A 65 4.87 4.80 4.85
C LEU A 65 3.78 4.87 5.92
N ASP A 66 2.89 5.86 5.86
CA ASP A 66 2.08 6.19 7.05
C ASP A 66 1.10 5.05 7.40
N ASN A 67 0.57 4.33 6.40
CA ASN A 67 -0.36 3.21 6.61
C ASN A 67 0.30 2.01 7.30
N VAL A 68 1.52 1.63 6.86
CA VAL A 68 2.24 0.51 7.49
C VAL A 68 2.75 0.90 8.89
N ALA A 69 3.12 2.16 9.08
CA ALA A 69 3.47 2.68 10.40
C ALA A 69 2.28 2.61 11.37
N TYR A 70 1.07 2.96 10.91
CA TYR A 70 -0.15 2.80 11.69
C TYR A 70 -0.45 1.33 12.01
N LEU A 71 -0.39 0.45 11.00
CA LEU A 71 -0.70 -0.98 11.15
C LEU A 71 0.24 -1.68 12.15
N ASN A 72 1.51 -1.26 12.19
CA ASN A 72 2.51 -1.80 13.11
C ASN A 72 2.44 -1.22 14.53
N GLN A 73 1.53 -0.29 14.79
CA GLN A 73 1.28 0.24 16.13
C GLN A 73 0.02 -0.38 16.72
N PRO A 74 0.12 -1.08 17.86
CA PRO A 74 -1.06 -1.53 18.60
C PRO A 74 -1.95 -0.33 18.94
N GLN A 75 -3.18 -0.36 18.44
CA GLN A 75 -4.15 0.68 18.75
C GLN A 75 -4.77 0.40 20.13
N PRO A 76 -5.04 1.45 20.94
CA PRO A 76 -5.76 1.29 22.19
C PRO A 76 -7.12 0.63 21.96
N THR A 77 -7.54 -0.23 22.88
CA THR A 77 -8.89 -0.79 22.94
C THR A 77 -9.92 0.23 23.39
#